data_AF-A0A7S0RM94-F1
#
_entry.id   AF-A0A7S0RM94-F1
#
_cell.length_a   1.000
_cell.length_b   1.000
_cell.length_c   1.000
_cell.angle_alpha   90.00
_cell.angle_beta   90.00
_cell.angle_gamma   90.00
#
_symmetry.space_group_name_H-M   'P 1'
#
loop_
_entity.id
_entity.type
_entity.pdbx_description
1 polymer ?
#
loop_
_entity_poly.entity_id
_entity_poly.type
_entity_poly.pdbx_seq_one_letter_code
_entity_poly.pdbx_strand_id
1 'polypeptide(L)'
;MQVQFNRAGLVAKFNPGATNLQLFMSSTQVCLWQKASRLDSVLIMWSFVMGAVQIFWEGQFVLFSSWIEDNDDTWFLHGWYLYGLADDRYLKADAFVVSMEAVLAVLAGPLHLIYGWSLYMRNSFRDIMGVVVCTIQVQTG
;
A
#
# COMPACT_ATOMS: atom_id res chain seq x y z
N MET A 1 -43.86 10.31 -2.81
CA MET A 1 -43.79 9.15 -3.73
C MET A 1 -42.52 8.39 -3.39
N GLN A 2 -42.67 7.13 -2.97
CA GLN A 2 -41.59 6.29 -2.43
C GLN A 2 -40.52 6.03 -3.49
N VAL A 3 -39.28 6.40 -3.22
CA VAL A 3 -38.13 6.03 -4.05
C VAL A 3 -37.36 4.94 -3.31
N GLN A 4 -37.81 3.71 -3.55
CA GLN A 4 -37.10 2.48 -3.22
C GLN A 4 -36.03 2.26 -4.27
N PHE A 5 -34.77 2.20 -3.84
CA PHE A 5 -33.74 1.54 -4.62
C PHE A 5 -33.10 0.48 -3.71
N ASN A 6 -33.24 -0.79 -4.13
CA ASN A 6 -32.58 -1.97 -3.60
C ASN A 6 -31.55 -2.51 -4.64
N ARG A 7 -30.31 -2.76 -4.18
CA ARG A 7 -29.06 -3.05 -4.93
C ARG A 7 -28.70 -2.16 -6.17
N ALA A 8 -28.98 -0.87 -6.31
CA ALA A 8 -29.02 0.29 -5.43
C ALA A 8 -27.70 0.78 -4.80
N GLY A 9 -26.73 1.12 -5.63
CA GLY A 9 -25.61 1.99 -5.22
C GLY A 9 -25.26 3.09 -6.24
N LEU A 10 -25.58 2.90 -7.52
CA LEU A 10 -25.21 3.84 -8.59
C LEU A 10 -26.33 4.85 -8.90
N VAL A 11 -26.98 5.37 -7.88
CA VAL A 11 -27.81 6.55 -8.03
C VAL A 11 -27.40 7.49 -6.93
N ALA A 12 -26.67 8.53 -7.34
CA ALA A 12 -26.40 9.68 -6.49
C ALA A 12 -27.71 10.06 -5.80
N LYS A 13 -27.76 9.89 -4.48
CA LYS A 13 -28.86 10.43 -3.68
C LYS A 13 -28.82 11.93 -3.89
N PHE A 14 -29.72 12.42 -4.74
CA PHE A 14 -29.95 13.83 -4.95
C PHE A 14 -30.50 14.37 -3.64
N ASN A 15 -29.61 14.91 -2.80
CA ASN A 15 -30.01 15.64 -1.61
C ASN A 15 -30.64 16.94 -2.12
N PRO A 16 -31.94 17.20 -1.89
CA PRO A 16 -32.62 18.40 -2.42
C PRO A 16 -32.07 19.71 -1.82
N GLY A 17 -31.16 19.64 -0.84
CA GLY A 17 -30.38 20.78 -0.33
C GLY A 17 -28.97 20.93 -0.91
N ALA A 18 -28.55 20.06 -1.85
CA ALA A 18 -27.21 20.14 -2.46
C ALA A 18 -27.17 21.28 -3.47
N THR A 19 -26.38 22.31 -3.15
CA THR A 19 -26.05 23.40 -4.09
C THR A 19 -25.51 22.85 -5.42
N ASN A 20 -25.79 23.53 -6.53
CA ASN A 20 -25.38 23.13 -7.89
C ASN A 20 -23.87 22.78 -7.99
N LEU A 21 -23.04 23.36 -7.13
CA LEU A 21 -21.61 23.09 -7.04
C LEU A 21 -21.28 21.67 -6.55
N GLN A 22 -22.03 21.13 -5.57
CA GLN A 22 -21.82 19.77 -5.04
C GLN A 22 -22.22 18.69 -6.04
N LEU A 23 -23.28 18.95 -6.82
CA LEU A 23 -23.71 18.08 -7.92
C LEU A 23 -22.71 18.10 -9.09
N PHE A 24 -22.07 19.25 -9.35
CA PHE A 24 -21.03 19.35 -10.37
C PHE A 24 -19.73 18.65 -9.95
N MET A 25 -19.33 18.77 -8.68
CA MET A 25 -18.16 18.06 -8.14
C MET A 25 -18.35 16.55 -8.13
N SER A 26 -19.54 16.06 -7.77
CA SER A 26 -19.82 14.61 -7.79
C SER A 26 -19.95 14.05 -9.22
N SER A 27 -20.55 14.79 -10.16
CA SER A 27 -20.64 14.35 -11.56
C SER A 27 -19.27 14.33 -12.26
N THR A 28 -18.42 15.33 -11.99
CA THR A 28 -17.04 15.37 -12.49
C THR A 28 -16.20 14.24 -11.89
N GLN A 29 -16.37 13.91 -10.60
CA GLN A 29 -15.73 12.74 -9.98
C GLN A 29 -16.17 11.43 -10.65
N VAL A 30 -17.45 11.24 -10.98
CA VAL A 30 -17.95 10.03 -11.67
C VAL A 30 -17.46 9.94 -13.12
N CYS A 31 -17.43 11.05 -13.87
CA CYS A 31 -16.89 11.07 -15.23
C CYS A 31 -15.36 10.87 -15.25
N LEU A 32 -14.63 11.35 -14.24
CA LEU A 32 -13.21 11.05 -14.07
C LEU A 32 -12.98 9.58 -13.70
N TRP A 33 -13.91 8.97 -12.96
CA TRP A 33 -13.88 7.55 -12.59
C TRP A 33 -13.94 6.60 -13.80
N GLN A 34 -14.71 6.95 -14.82
CA GLN A 34 -14.81 6.14 -16.06
C GLN A 34 -13.56 6.17 -16.94
N LYS A 35 -12.62 7.09 -16.67
CA LYS A 35 -11.37 7.26 -17.42
C LYS A 35 -10.12 6.89 -16.62
N ALA A 36 -10.25 6.08 -15.57
CA ALA A 36 -9.08 5.43 -14.98
C ALA A 36 -8.48 4.50 -16.04
N SER A 37 -7.26 4.79 -16.47
CA SER A 37 -6.55 3.92 -17.41
C SER A 37 -6.44 2.53 -16.79
N ARG A 38 -6.48 1.45 -17.58
CA ARG A 38 -6.22 0.10 -17.04
C ARG A 38 -4.90 0.05 -16.27
N LEU A 39 -3.94 0.90 -16.65
CA LEU A 39 -2.67 1.10 -15.95
C LEU A 39 -2.86 1.69 -14.55
N ASP A 40 -3.73 2.68 -14.35
CA ASP A 40 -3.99 3.28 -13.04
C ASP A 40 -4.51 2.22 -12.07
N SER A 41 -5.41 1.32 -12.52
CA SER A 41 -5.94 0.23 -11.70
C SER A 41 -4.87 -0.80 -11.31
N VAL A 42 -3.98 -1.15 -12.24
CA VAL A 42 -2.85 -2.05 -11.97
C VAL A 42 -1.88 -1.41 -10.98
N LEU A 43 -1.57 -0.12 -11.14
CA LEU A 43 -0.69 0.62 -10.24
C LEU A 43 -1.28 0.74 -8.83
N ILE A 44 -2.59 0.95 -8.70
CA ILE A 44 -3.26 0.96 -7.39
C ILE A 44 -3.13 -0.42 -6.74
N MET A 45 -3.48 -1.49 -7.45
CA MET A 45 -3.39 -2.85 -6.92
C MET A 45 -1.94 -3.19 -6.52
N TRP A 46 -0.98 -2.86 -7.38
CA TRP A 46 0.45 -3.03 -7.12
C TRP A 46 0.87 -2.30 -5.85
N SER A 47 0.48 -1.03 -5.70
CA SER A 47 0.88 -0.21 -4.55
C SER A 47 0.34 -0.78 -3.23
N PHE A 48 -0.89 -1.28 -3.23
CA PHE A 48 -1.48 -1.93 -2.06
C PHE A 48 -0.80 -3.25 -1.71
N VAL A 49 -0.50 -4.08 -2.72
CA VAL A 49 0.20 -5.36 -2.50
C VAL A 49 1.60 -5.10 -1.95
N MET A 50 2.36 -4.18 -2.55
CA MET A 50 3.72 -3.86 -2.10
C MET A 50 3.73 -3.26 -0.69
N GLY A 51 2.82 -2.34 -0.39
CA GLY A 51 2.71 -1.77 0.96
C GLY A 51 2.36 -2.83 2.01
N ALA A 52 1.44 -3.75 1.68
CA ALA A 52 1.07 -4.84 2.59
C ALA A 52 2.22 -5.83 2.80
N VAL A 53 2.95 -6.19 1.74
CA VAL A 53 4.11 -7.08 1.83
C VAL A 53 5.21 -6.45 2.65
N GLN A 54 5.56 -5.17 2.46
CA GLN A 54 6.62 -4.53 3.25
C GLN A 54 6.25 -4.42 4.74
N ILE A 55 5.00 -4.08 5.06
CA ILE A 55 4.55 -4.05 6.47
C ILE A 55 4.60 -5.45 7.09
N PHE A 56 4.17 -6.46 6.35
CA PHE A 56 4.07 -7.82 6.86
C PHE A 56 5.45 -8.50 6.95
N TRP A 57 6.22 -8.46 5.88
CA TRP A 57 7.51 -9.14 5.76
C TRP A 57 8.57 -8.45 6.63
N GLU A 58 8.85 -7.17 6.39
CA GLU A 58 9.88 -6.43 7.16
C GLU A 58 9.45 -6.22 8.61
N GLY A 59 8.14 -6.03 8.86
CA GLY A 59 7.62 -5.95 10.21
C GLY A 59 7.80 -7.26 11.00
N GLN A 60 7.59 -8.42 10.35
CA GLN A 60 7.89 -9.71 10.96
C GLN A 60 9.38 -9.89 11.23
N PHE A 61 10.25 -9.49 10.29
CA PHE A 61 11.70 -9.56 10.50
C PHE A 61 12.14 -8.80 11.75
N VAL A 62 11.66 -7.58 11.95
CA VAL A 62 12.02 -6.76 13.13
C VAL A 62 11.55 -7.39 14.44
N LEU A 63 10.38 -8.03 14.45
CA LEU A 63 9.82 -8.68 15.63
C LEU A 63 10.54 -10.00 15.97
N PHE A 64 10.92 -10.76 14.94
CA PHE A 64 11.48 -12.10 15.09
C PHE A 64 12.99 -12.18 14.88
N SER A 65 13.69 -11.07 14.64
CA SER A 65 15.13 -11.02 14.36
C SER A 65 15.98 -11.73 15.41
N SER A 66 15.58 -11.63 16.68
CA SER A 66 16.27 -12.29 17.81
C SER A 66 16.00 -13.80 17.91
N TRP A 67 14.98 -14.32 17.23
CA TRP A 67 14.55 -15.72 17.30
C TRP A 67 15.01 -16.54 16.08
N ILE A 68 15.64 -15.88 15.09
CA ILE A 68 16.15 -16.53 13.87
C ILE A 68 17.31 -17.47 14.20
N GLU A 69 18.17 -17.13 15.17
CA GLU A 69 19.30 -17.99 15.59
C GLU A 69 18.82 -19.28 16.29
N ASP A 70 17.74 -19.19 17.06
CA ASP A 70 17.22 -20.29 17.88
C ASP A 70 16.46 -21.36 17.08
N ASN A 71 16.35 -21.23 15.75
CA ASN A 71 15.75 -22.22 14.85
C ASN A 71 14.34 -22.70 15.29
N ASP A 72 13.43 -21.77 15.57
CA ASP A 72 12.07 -22.13 15.95
C ASP A 72 11.27 -22.66 14.73
N ASP A 73 10.49 -23.73 14.94
CA ASP A 73 9.74 -24.56 13.96
C ASP A 73 8.65 -23.83 13.13
N THR A 74 8.64 -22.50 13.15
CA THR A 74 7.65 -21.69 12.43
C THR A 74 8.04 -21.54 10.96
N TRP A 75 7.11 -21.80 10.05
CA TRP A 75 7.38 -21.75 8.60
C TRP A 75 7.95 -20.41 8.09
N PHE A 76 7.63 -19.30 8.76
CA PHE A 76 8.18 -17.98 8.45
C PHE A 76 9.66 -17.84 8.85
N LEU A 77 10.04 -18.33 10.04
CA LEU A 77 11.44 -18.32 10.49
C LEU A 77 12.32 -19.17 9.58
N HIS A 78 11.81 -20.32 9.12
CA HIS A 78 12.51 -21.14 8.13
C HIS A 78 12.71 -20.39 6.79
N GLY A 79 11.74 -19.56 6.39
CA GLY A 79 11.88 -18.69 5.22
C GLY A 79 13.00 -17.65 5.38
N TRP A 80 13.06 -16.99 6.54
CA TRP A 80 14.13 -16.06 6.87
C TRP A 80 15.49 -16.72 7.03
N TYR A 81 15.53 -17.95 7.56
CA TYR A 81 16.75 -18.75 7.64
C TYR A 81 17.28 -19.10 6.23
N LEU A 82 16.41 -19.54 5.32
CA LEU A 82 16.77 -19.76 3.91
C LEU A 82 17.24 -18.48 3.23
N TYR A 83 16.64 -17.34 3.55
CA TYR A 83 17.07 -16.03 3.05
C TYR A 83 18.44 -15.64 3.60
N GLY A 84 18.66 -15.87 4.89
CA GLY A 84 19.91 -15.64 5.57
C GLY A 84 21.08 -16.51 5.08
N LEU A 85 20.80 -17.71 4.53
CA LEU A 85 21.82 -18.51 3.83
C LEU A 85 22.33 -17.83 2.56
N ALA A 86 21.53 -16.96 1.94
CA ALA A 86 21.95 -16.15 0.80
C ALA A 86 22.68 -14.87 1.25
N ASP A 87 22.24 -14.23 2.34
CA ASP A 87 22.91 -13.08 2.97
C ASP A 87 22.99 -13.23 4.49
N ASP A 88 24.20 -13.55 4.99
CA ASP A 88 24.50 -13.84 6.39
C ASP A 88 24.19 -12.69 7.36
N ARG A 89 24.04 -11.46 6.86
CA ARG A 89 23.69 -10.29 7.70
C ARG A 89 22.32 -10.42 8.35
N TYR A 90 21.40 -11.13 7.67
CA TYR A 90 20.06 -11.41 8.20
C TYR A 90 20.09 -12.51 9.28
N LEU A 91 21.05 -13.46 9.20
CA LEU A 91 21.23 -14.48 10.25
C LEU A 91 21.80 -13.87 11.53
N LYS A 92 22.75 -12.95 11.40
CA LYS A 92 23.39 -12.27 12.53
C LYS A 92 22.55 -11.15 13.14
N ALA A 93 21.38 -10.88 12.57
CA ALA A 93 20.47 -9.80 12.99
C ALA A 93 21.22 -8.50 13.32
N ASP A 94 22.13 -8.06 12.42
CA ASP A 94 22.94 -6.87 12.65
C ASP A 94 22.03 -5.67 12.96
N ALA A 95 22.32 -4.94 14.05
CA ALA A 95 21.52 -3.80 14.49
C ALA A 95 21.33 -2.75 13.39
N PHE A 96 22.27 -2.63 12.45
CA PHE A 96 22.12 -1.77 11.28
C PHE A 96 21.02 -2.27 10.31
N VAL A 97 20.99 -3.57 10.02
CA VAL A 97 19.97 -4.16 9.13
C VAL A 97 18.61 -4.12 9.79
N VAL A 98 18.51 -4.51 11.05
CA VAL A 98 17.23 -4.49 11.80
C VAL A 98 16.66 -3.07 11.88
N SER A 99 17.50 -2.05 12.11
CA SER A 99 17.04 -0.66 12.15
C SER A 99 16.64 -0.13 10.77
N MET A 100 17.35 -0.50 9.70
CA MET A 100 16.97 -0.14 8.34
C MET A 100 15.62 -0.76 7.94
N GLU A 101 15.44 -2.06 8.19
CA GLU A 101 14.19 -2.76 7.89
C GLU A 101 13.01 -2.24 8.73
N ALA A 102 13.25 -1.85 9.98
CA ALA A 102 12.24 -1.19 10.80
C ALA A 102 11.79 0.15 10.19
N VAL A 103 12.74 0.94 9.68
CA VAL A 103 12.42 2.21 9.02
C VAL A 103 11.64 1.95 7.73
N LEU A 104 12.00 0.92 6.95
CA LEU A 104 11.26 0.53 5.76
C LEU A 104 9.83 0.06 6.09
N ALA A 105 9.67 -0.82 7.09
CA ALA A 105 8.35 -1.29 7.53
C ALA A 105 7.43 -0.12 7.95
N VAL A 106 7.96 0.85 8.71
CA VAL A 106 7.18 1.95 9.29
C VAL A 106 6.97 3.12 8.33
N LEU A 107 7.93 3.43 7.46
CA LEU A 107 7.82 4.57 6.54
C LEU A 107 7.40 4.14 5.13
N ALA A 108 8.08 3.15 4.55
CA ALA A 108 7.87 2.77 3.16
C ALA A 108 6.54 2.03 2.94
N GLY A 109 6.13 1.21 3.90
CA GLY A 109 4.83 0.53 3.91
C GLY A 109 3.64 1.49 3.84
N PRO A 110 3.46 2.40 4.83
CA PRO A 110 2.39 3.40 4.80
C PRO A 110 2.47 4.33 3.60
N LEU A 111 3.68 4.67 3.13
CA LEU A 111 3.84 5.56 1.98
C LEU A 111 3.35 4.91 0.67
N HIS A 112 3.54 3.59 0.50
CA HIS A 112 2.94 2.84 -0.60
C HIS A 112 1.41 2.84 -0.56
N LEU A 113 0.81 2.71 0.63
CA LEU A 113 -0.64 2.79 0.80
C LEU A 113 -1.17 4.20 0.51
N ILE A 114 -0.47 5.25 0.97
CA ILE A 114 -0.78 6.65 0.69
C ILE A 114 -0.68 6.93 -0.82
N TYR A 115 0.31 6.35 -1.51
CA TYR A 115 0.43 6.46 -2.96
C TYR A 115 -0.76 5.82 -3.69
N GLY A 116 -1.14 4.60 -3.33
CA GLY A 116 -2.33 3.94 -3.87
C GLY A 116 -3.61 4.76 -3.63
N TRP A 117 -3.73 5.38 -2.45
CA TRP A 117 -4.83 6.30 -2.14
C TRP A 117 -4.79 7.59 -2.96
N SER A 118 -3.61 8.16 -3.16
CA SER A 118 -3.41 9.37 -3.97
C SER A 118 -3.72 9.11 -5.45
N LEU A 119 -3.39 7.92 -5.96
CA LEU A 119 -3.78 7.46 -7.29
C LEU A 119 -5.30 7.34 -7.41
N TYR A 120 -5.96 6.77 -6.40
CA TYR A 120 -7.42 6.67 -6.36
C TYR A 120 -8.11 8.04 -6.38
N MET A 121 -7.61 8.99 -5.60
CA MET A 121 -8.14 10.37 -5.55
C MET A 121 -7.72 11.25 -6.73
N ARG A 122 -6.84 10.77 -7.63
CA ARG A 122 -6.26 11.51 -8.76
C ARG A 122 -5.66 12.87 -8.37
N ASN A 123 -5.01 12.94 -7.20
CA ASN A 123 -4.33 14.15 -6.75
C ASN A 123 -3.11 14.49 -7.62
N SER A 124 -2.78 15.78 -7.75
CA SER A 124 -1.56 16.22 -8.48
C SER A 124 -0.26 15.68 -7.88
N PHE A 125 -0.28 15.24 -6.62
CA PHE A 125 0.87 14.64 -5.95
C PHE A 125 1.23 13.23 -6.44
N ARG A 126 0.43 12.61 -7.32
CA ARG A 126 0.67 11.23 -7.79
C ARG A 126 2.05 11.07 -8.43
N ASP A 127 2.51 12.05 -9.22
CA ASP A 127 3.74 11.91 -10.00
C ASP A 127 4.96 11.95 -9.07
N ILE A 128 4.90 12.80 -8.04
CA ILE A 128 5.93 12.88 -6.99
C ILE A 128 5.95 11.61 -6.16
N MET A 129 4.78 11.15 -5.69
CA MET A 129 4.68 9.93 -4.88
C MET A 129 5.11 8.68 -5.67
N GLY A 130 4.89 8.66 -6.99
CA GLY A 130 5.38 7.59 -7.86
C GLY A 130 6.91 7.52 -7.90
N VAL A 131 7.60 8.66 -8.02
CA VAL A 131 9.08 8.70 -7.95
C VAL A 131 9.57 8.20 -6.59
N VAL A 132 8.94 8.63 -5.50
CA VAL A 132 9.32 8.21 -4.14
C VAL A 132 9.14 6.69 -3.95
N VAL A 133 8.02 6.14 -4.42
CA VAL A 133 7.78 4.69 -4.41
C VAL A 133 8.82 3.93 -5.22
N CYS A 134 9.20 4.43 -6.41
CA CYS A 134 10.25 3.81 -7.21
C CYS A 134 11.62 3.85 -6.50
N THR A 135 11.97 4.95 -5.83
CA THR A 135 13.25 5.03 -5.09
C THR A 135 13.31 4.07 -3.91
N ILE A 136 12.18 3.90 -3.21
CA ILE A 136 12.05 2.90 -2.14
C ILE A 136 12.24 1.49 -2.70
N GLN A 137 11.68 1.20 -3.88
CA GLN A 137 11.79 -0.11 -4.49
C GLN A 137 13.22 -0.43 -4.99
N VAL A 138 13.96 0.58 -5.42
CA VAL A 138 15.37 0.43 -5.82
C VAL A 138 16.26 0.18 -4.59
N GLN A 139 15.87 0.67 -3.41
CA GLN A 139 16.59 0.41 -2.16
C GLN A 139 16.46 -1.05 -1.73
N THR A 140 15.33 -1.70 -2.02
CA THR A 140 15.00 -3.06 -1.55
C THR A 140 15.34 -4.19 -2.52
N GLY A 141 15.95 -3.90 -3.68
CA GLY A 141 16.33 -4.90 -4.70
C GLY A 141 17.79 -4.83 -5.08
#